data_AF-A0A8D8TWA9-F1
#
_entry.id   AF-A0A8D8TWA9-F1
#
_cell.length_a   1.000
_cell.length_b   1.000
_cell.length_c   1.000
_cell.angle_alpha   90.00
_cell.angle_beta   90.00
_cell.angle_gamma   90.00
#
_symmetry.space_group_name_H-M   'P 1'
#
loop_
_entity.id
_entity.type
_entity.pdbx_description
1 polymer ?
#
loop_
_entity_poly.entity_id
_entity_poly.type
_entity_poly.pdbx_seq_one_letter_code
_entity_poly.pdbx_strand_id
1 'polypeptide(L)'
;MYLTFDYSYSKLINKEFVHCINSNIVFSFRKDIHVSRKVDESNLEYPEDDVFMQKDYKLRIFQFQEALAGIRETHHPTMYNLPNAFVGATVEISTTTHQKKVKYIDPWTHIVEVENTFDHGEDRSIIAFCKEHEIAAQLQDMGVALVGDVSTIKGIERGLVTLPTFEYVICNPKILADLMHIRGLLKKKIPALKNNTLGVDLVGITKRLQSGIKYSMKKDTKDQDFGYSDFIIGRVMLVIGNSILIYK
;
A
#
# COMPACT_ATOMS: atom_id res chain seq x y z
N MET A 1 0.17 20.27 -2.09
CA MET A 1 0.51 18.95 -2.68
C MET A 1 -0.74 18.10 -2.58
N TYR A 2 -1.47 17.99 -3.68
CA TYR A 2 -2.76 17.30 -3.73
C TYR A 2 -2.47 15.84 -4.03
N LEU A 3 -2.67 14.94 -3.07
CA LEU A 3 -2.91 13.54 -3.40
C LEU A 3 -4.26 13.48 -4.12
N THR A 4 -4.22 13.55 -5.45
CA THR A 4 -5.38 13.31 -6.29
C THR A 4 -5.68 11.83 -6.23
N PHE A 5 -6.58 11.45 -5.32
CA PHE A 5 -7.25 10.16 -5.39
C PHE A 5 -8.06 10.14 -6.69
N ASP A 6 -7.87 9.15 -7.55
CA ASP A 6 -8.69 8.97 -8.75
C ASP A 6 -10.15 8.84 -8.32
N TYR A 7 -10.94 9.88 -8.65
CA TYR A 7 -12.31 10.13 -8.17
C TYR A 7 -13.36 9.24 -8.85
N SER A 8 -12.95 8.14 -9.47
CA SER A 8 -13.85 7.27 -10.23
C SER A 8 -14.72 6.35 -9.35
N TYR A 9 -14.39 6.19 -8.06
CA TYR A 9 -15.18 5.42 -7.08
C TYR A 9 -15.50 6.17 -5.76
N SER A 10 -15.18 7.46 -5.67
CA SER A 10 -15.02 8.19 -4.40
C SER A 10 -16.28 8.86 -3.81
N LYS A 11 -17.50 8.35 -4.11
CA LYS A 11 -18.69 8.71 -3.32
C LYS A 11 -18.78 7.96 -1.97
N LEU A 12 -17.77 7.15 -1.64
CA LEU A 12 -17.81 6.17 -0.55
C LEU A 12 -16.82 6.44 0.60
N ILE A 13 -16.05 7.53 0.54
CA ILE A 13 -15.07 7.86 1.58
C ILE A 13 -15.72 8.87 2.52
N ASN A 14 -16.37 8.37 3.58
CA ASN A 14 -16.58 9.20 4.77
C ASN A 14 -15.19 9.49 5.36
N LYS A 15 -14.99 10.72 5.86
CA LYS A 15 -13.75 11.20 6.48
C LYS A 15 -13.15 10.13 7.41
N GLU A 16 -12.08 9.45 6.97
CA GLU A 16 -11.37 8.45 7.77
C GLU A 16 -10.07 9.04 8.34
N PHE A 17 -9.82 8.72 9.61
CA PHE A 17 -8.77 9.25 10.46
C PHE A 17 -7.45 8.52 10.22
N VAL A 18 -6.33 9.26 10.29
CA VAL A 18 -4.98 8.68 10.21
C VAL A 18 -4.51 8.40 11.64
N HIS A 19 -4.42 7.12 12.01
CA HIS A 19 -3.84 6.71 13.29
C HIS A 19 -2.35 6.41 13.10
N CYS A 20 -1.49 7.16 13.80
CA CYS A 20 -0.06 6.85 13.93
C CYS A 20 0.15 6.08 15.24
N ILE A 21 0.30 4.75 15.16
CA ILE A 21 0.66 3.92 16.31
C ILE A 21 2.16 3.63 16.24
N ASN A 22 2.93 4.12 17.21
CA ASN A 22 4.30 3.65 17.45
C ASN A 22 4.22 2.23 17.99
N SER A 23 4.69 1.26 17.21
CA SER A 23 4.78 -0.13 17.62
C SER A 23 5.95 -0.32 18.59
N ASN A 24 5.65 -0.75 19.83
CA ASN A 24 6.53 -1.63 20.59
C ASN A 24 5.77 -2.40 21.70
N ILE A 25 5.79 -3.73 21.52
CA ILE A 25 5.79 -4.83 22.50
C ILE A 25 4.73 -4.79 23.63
N VAL A 26 3.74 -5.69 23.52
CA VAL A 26 2.98 -6.19 24.67
C VAL A 26 3.06 -7.73 24.68
N PHE A 27 3.85 -8.29 25.59
CA PHE A 27 3.72 -9.70 25.99
C PHE A 27 2.65 -9.80 27.08
N SER A 28 1.59 -10.58 26.82
CA SER A 28 0.63 -10.97 27.85
C SER A 28 0.03 -12.33 27.50
N PHE A 29 0.47 -13.38 28.20
CA PHE A 29 -0.27 -14.63 28.30
C PHE A 29 -1.49 -14.43 29.22
N ARG A 30 -2.68 -14.31 28.63
CA ARG A 30 -3.99 -14.50 29.29
C ARG A 30 -4.96 -15.08 28.26
N LYS A 31 -5.90 -15.93 28.73
CA LYS A 31 -7.04 -16.48 27.96
C LYS A 31 -7.53 -15.47 26.92
N ASP A 32 -7.75 -15.91 25.68
CA ASP A 32 -8.12 -15.09 24.51
C ASP A 32 -9.37 -14.24 24.73
N ILE A 33 -9.23 -13.17 25.51
CA ILE A 33 -10.16 -12.05 25.59
C ILE A 33 -9.95 -11.32 24.27
N HIS A 34 -10.93 -11.43 23.38
CA HIS A 34 -10.91 -10.69 22.14
C HIS A 34 -11.12 -9.20 22.44
N VAL A 35 -10.05 -8.43 22.29
CA VAL A 35 -10.15 -6.97 22.23
C VAL A 35 -10.42 -6.65 20.76
N SER A 36 -11.64 -6.18 20.46
CA SER A 36 -11.92 -5.63 19.13
C SER A 36 -10.95 -4.49 18.87
N ARG A 37 -10.42 -4.42 17.65
CA ARG A 37 -9.52 -3.31 17.25
C ARG A 37 -10.28 -1.99 17.15
N LYS A 38 -11.60 -2.04 17.02
CA LYS A 38 -12.47 -0.88 16.96
C LYS A 38 -12.53 -0.23 18.34
N VAL A 39 -11.91 0.94 18.46
CA VAL A 39 -12.02 1.78 19.65
C VAL A 39 -13.32 2.57 19.52
N ASP A 40 -14.33 2.21 20.31
CA ASP A 40 -15.56 3.01 20.38
C ASP A 40 -15.37 4.19 21.34
N GLU A 41 -15.08 5.36 20.79
CA GLU A 41 -14.88 6.60 21.53
C GLU A 41 -16.17 7.41 21.72
N SER A 42 -17.32 6.90 21.29
CA SER A 42 -18.58 7.68 21.25
C SER A 42 -18.98 8.24 22.61
N ASN A 43 -18.69 7.49 23.68
CA ASN A 43 -19.09 7.82 25.06
C ASN A 43 -17.99 8.53 25.87
N LEU A 44 -16.82 8.81 25.28
CA LEU A 44 -15.69 9.43 25.98
C LEU A 44 -15.69 10.96 25.79
N GLU A 45 -15.09 11.69 26.72
CA GLU A 45 -14.93 13.15 26.64
C GLU A 45 -13.51 13.53 26.20
N TYR A 46 -13.32 14.77 25.76
CA TYR A 46 -11.98 15.28 25.53
C TYR A 46 -11.32 15.64 26.87
N PRO A 47 -10.03 15.39 27.04
CA PRO A 47 -9.33 15.70 28.28
C PRO A 47 -9.22 17.23 28.46
N GLU A 48 -9.59 17.73 29.65
CA GLU A 48 -9.40 19.13 30.03
C GLU A 48 -7.98 19.39 30.57
N ASP A 49 -7.40 18.37 31.23
CA ASP A 49 -6.07 18.43 31.84
C ASP A 49 -4.96 17.95 30.88
N ASP A 50 -3.73 18.39 31.14
CA ASP A 50 -2.54 17.95 30.40
C ASP A 50 -2.15 16.49 30.67
N VAL A 51 -2.55 15.95 31.84
CA VAL A 51 -2.22 14.59 32.28
C VAL A 51 -3.51 13.86 32.63
N PHE A 52 -3.85 12.85 31.82
CA PHE A 52 -5.07 12.08 31.95
C PHE A 52 -4.82 10.61 31.64
N MET A 53 -5.71 9.73 32.11
CA MET A 53 -5.64 8.32 31.76
C MET A 53 -6.20 8.10 30.36
N GLN A 54 -5.36 7.60 29.44
CA GLN A 54 -5.73 7.41 28.03
C GLN A 54 -6.98 6.55 27.80
N LYS A 55 -7.37 5.70 28.76
CA LYS A 55 -8.54 4.80 28.64
C LYS A 55 -9.88 5.51 28.81
N ASP A 56 -9.90 6.64 29.52
CA ASP A 56 -11.12 7.31 29.97
C ASP A 56 -11.46 8.54 29.10
N TYR A 57 -10.58 8.89 28.15
CA TYR A 57 -10.70 10.07 27.31
C TYR A 57 -10.50 9.74 25.83
N LYS A 58 -11.07 10.58 24.96
CA LYS A 58 -10.90 10.50 23.51
C LYS A 58 -9.44 10.68 23.12
N LEU A 59 -8.99 9.94 22.11
CA LEU A 59 -7.66 10.16 21.54
C LEU A 59 -7.60 11.54 20.89
N ARG A 60 -6.49 12.25 21.13
CA ARG A 60 -6.25 13.54 20.49
C ARG A 60 -6.05 13.33 18.99
N ILE A 61 -6.85 14.04 18.20
CA ILE A 61 -6.71 14.07 16.74
C ILE A 61 -5.70 15.14 16.37
N PHE A 62 -4.59 14.73 15.76
CA PHE A 62 -3.55 15.64 15.29
C PHE A 62 -3.75 15.97 13.81
N GLN A 63 -3.36 17.18 13.40
CA GLN A 63 -3.16 17.43 11.98
C GLN A 63 -1.93 16.65 11.49
N PHE A 64 -1.94 16.24 10.22
CA PHE A 64 -0.85 15.43 9.66
C PHE A 64 0.54 16.06 9.86
N GLN A 65 0.65 17.37 9.71
CA GLN A 65 1.92 18.10 9.90
C GLN A 65 2.40 18.05 11.35
N GLU A 66 1.49 18.24 12.30
CA GLU A 66 1.79 18.18 13.74
C GLU A 66 2.21 16.76 14.15
N ALA A 67 1.48 15.75 13.66
CA ALA A 67 1.83 14.34 13.89
C ALA A 67 3.24 14.02 13.37
N LEU A 68 3.58 14.49 12.17
CA LEU A 68 4.90 14.28 11.59
C LEU A 68 6.01 15.00 12.37
N ALA A 69 5.75 16.20 12.88
CA ALA A 69 6.68 16.93 13.74
C ALA A 69 6.95 16.16 15.04
N GLY A 70 5.90 15.67 15.72
CA GLY A 70 6.05 14.84 16.92
C GLY A 70 6.80 13.53 16.68
N ILE A 71 6.56 12.88 15.52
CA ILE A 71 7.34 11.70 15.13
C ILE A 71 8.82 12.07 14.95
N ARG A 72 9.15 13.20 14.33
CA ARG A 72 10.54 13.66 14.16
C ARG A 72 11.23 13.99 15.48
N GLU A 73 10.52 14.63 16.41
CA GLU A 73 11.05 14.96 17.75
C GLU A 73 11.35 13.70 18.55
N THR A 74 10.41 12.74 18.56
CA THR A 74 10.60 11.47 19.28
C THR A 74 11.75 10.65 18.70
N HIS A 75 11.91 10.63 17.39
CA HIS A 75 12.95 9.85 16.70
C HIS A 75 14.31 10.58 16.60
N HIS A 76 14.44 11.76 17.22
CA HIS A 76 15.68 12.52 17.26
C HIS A 76 16.85 11.71 17.87
N PRO A 77 18.10 11.89 17.41
CA PRO A 77 19.30 11.23 17.95
C PRO A 77 19.45 11.27 19.48
N THR A 78 19.04 12.38 20.10
CA THR A 78 19.06 12.57 21.57
C THR A 78 17.97 11.79 22.31
N MET A 79 16.94 11.33 21.60
CA MET A 79 15.78 10.61 22.15
C MET A 79 15.88 9.13 21.82
N TYR A 80 15.11 8.61 20.86
CA TYR A 80 15.15 7.19 20.49
C TYR A 80 16.30 6.82 19.54
N ASN A 81 17.02 7.80 18.98
CA ASN A 81 18.14 7.58 18.06
C ASN A 81 17.81 6.69 16.85
N LEU A 82 16.65 6.93 16.24
CA LEU A 82 16.18 6.23 15.05
C LEU A 82 15.77 7.22 13.93
N PRO A 83 16.70 8.06 13.44
CA PRO A 83 16.38 9.11 12.48
C PRO A 83 15.90 8.59 11.11
N ASN A 84 16.24 7.35 10.77
CA ASN A 84 15.88 6.70 9.50
C ASN A 84 14.73 5.70 9.63
N ALA A 85 13.97 5.74 10.73
CA ALA A 85 12.83 4.84 10.93
C ALA A 85 11.75 5.02 9.85
N PHE A 86 11.00 3.95 9.60
CA PHE A 86 9.83 3.98 8.74
C PHE A 86 8.65 4.63 9.47
N VAL A 87 7.92 5.47 8.76
CA VAL A 87 6.65 6.04 9.23
C VAL A 87 5.53 5.17 8.67
N GLY A 88 4.83 4.47 9.57
CA GLY A 88 3.64 3.69 9.24
C GLY A 88 2.37 4.52 9.40
N ALA A 89 1.37 4.21 8.59
CA ALA A 89 0.00 4.65 8.77
C ALA A 89 -0.91 3.43 8.88
N THR A 90 -1.81 3.47 9.86
CA THR A 90 -2.91 2.51 9.97
C THR A 90 -4.19 3.27 9.62
N VAL A 91 -4.91 2.73 8.64
CA VAL A 91 -6.22 3.24 8.22
C VAL A 91 -7.26 2.18 8.55
N GLU A 92 -8.28 2.60 9.27
CA GLU A 92 -9.47 1.82 9.55
C GLU A 92 -10.50 2.06 8.46
N ILE A 93 -11.06 0.98 7.91
CA ILE A 93 -11.95 0.99 6.76
C ILE A 93 -13.24 0.28 7.12
N SER A 94 -14.36 0.95 6.94
CA SER A 94 -15.67 0.29 7.05
C SER A 94 -15.92 -0.60 5.83
N THR A 95 -16.10 -1.92 6.03
CA THR A 95 -16.30 -2.88 4.93
C THR A 95 -17.77 -3.01 4.51
N THR A 96 -18.68 -2.32 5.20
CA THR A 96 -20.13 -2.38 4.95
C THR A 96 -20.50 -1.65 3.67
N THR A 97 -21.12 -2.35 2.72
CA THR A 97 -21.60 -1.72 1.47
C THR A 97 -22.89 -0.94 1.71
N HIS A 98 -22.92 0.37 1.41
CA HIS A 98 -24.09 1.24 1.58
C HIS A 98 -25.39 0.72 0.93
N GLN A 99 -25.29 -0.11 -0.12
CA GLN A 99 -26.43 -0.60 -0.89
C GLN A 99 -27.11 -1.83 -0.27
N LYS A 100 -26.39 -2.65 0.50
CA LYS A 100 -26.92 -3.87 1.14
C LYS A 100 -26.12 -4.15 2.41
N LYS A 101 -26.74 -3.95 3.58
CA LYS A 101 -26.14 -4.15 4.92
C LYS A 101 -25.52 -5.54 5.15
N VAL A 102 -25.81 -6.53 4.30
CA VAL A 102 -25.35 -7.92 4.45
C VAL A 102 -24.12 -8.23 3.57
N LYS A 103 -23.71 -7.33 2.67
CA LYS A 103 -22.57 -7.56 1.78
C LYS A 103 -21.35 -6.76 2.23
N TYR A 104 -20.30 -7.50 2.62
CA TYR A 104 -19.02 -6.94 3.03
C TYR A 104 -18.00 -6.94 1.87
N ILE A 105 -17.19 -5.89 1.79
CA ILE A 105 -16.12 -5.74 0.78
C ILE A 105 -15.03 -6.78 1.04
N ASP A 106 -14.64 -7.58 0.05
CA ASP A 106 -13.55 -8.57 0.20
C ASP A 106 -12.15 -7.96 0.31
N PRO A 107 -11.19 -8.66 0.95
CA PRO A 107 -9.81 -8.20 1.00
C PRO A 107 -9.25 -7.92 -0.38
N TRP A 108 -8.57 -6.78 -0.50
CA TRP A 108 -7.93 -6.35 -1.74
C TRP A 108 -6.56 -5.78 -1.45
N THR A 109 -5.73 -5.70 -2.49
CA THR A 109 -4.39 -5.14 -2.42
C THR A 109 -4.16 -4.28 -3.65
N HIS A 110 -3.73 -3.04 -3.42
CA HIS A 110 -3.45 -2.08 -4.49
C HIS A 110 -2.11 -1.39 -4.24
N ILE A 111 -1.61 -0.77 -5.31
CA ILE A 111 -0.40 0.04 -5.28
C ILE A 111 -0.75 1.40 -5.85
N VAL A 112 -0.48 2.45 -5.08
CA VAL A 112 -0.68 3.85 -5.47
C VAL A 112 0.67 4.46 -5.79
N GLU A 113 0.72 5.25 -6.87
CA GLU A 113 1.88 6.05 -7.22
C GLU A 113 2.04 7.21 -6.25
N VAL A 114 3.28 7.49 -5.85
CA VAL A 114 3.61 8.58 -4.94
C VAL A 114 4.70 9.42 -5.58
N GLU A 115 4.55 10.74 -5.49
CA GLU A 115 5.51 11.70 -6.04
C GLU A 115 6.88 11.57 -5.37
N ASN A 116 6.89 11.43 -4.04
CA ASN A 116 8.08 11.22 -3.24
C ASN A 116 8.32 9.72 -3.05
N THR A 117 9.20 9.17 -3.87
CA THR A 117 9.59 7.77 -3.78
C THR A 117 10.50 7.55 -2.58
N PHE A 118 10.38 6.39 -1.95
CA PHE A 118 11.29 5.97 -0.91
C PHE A 118 11.50 4.46 -1.02
N ASP A 119 12.62 4.00 -0.47
CA ASP A 119 12.96 2.58 -0.44
C ASP A 119 12.15 1.87 0.65
N HIS A 120 11.17 1.09 0.20
CA HIS A 120 10.28 0.26 1.02
C HIS A 120 10.96 -0.98 1.60
N GLY A 121 12.17 -1.36 1.12
CA GLY A 121 12.86 -2.58 1.51
C GLY A 121 12.24 -3.88 0.97
N GLU A 122 11.22 -3.79 0.11
CA GLU A 122 10.60 -4.93 -0.56
C GLU A 122 11.26 -5.20 -1.91
N ASP A 123 11.69 -6.44 -2.17
CA ASP A 123 12.18 -6.84 -3.49
C ASP A 123 11.02 -7.11 -4.45
N ARG A 124 10.71 -6.12 -5.29
CA ARG A 124 9.62 -6.17 -6.28
C ARG A 124 10.15 -6.52 -7.66
N SER A 125 10.39 -7.81 -7.86
CA SER A 125 10.78 -8.36 -9.16
C SER A 125 9.60 -8.36 -10.14
N ILE A 126 9.79 -7.74 -11.30
CA ILE A 126 8.78 -7.57 -12.35
C ILE A 126 9.18 -8.36 -13.59
N ILE A 127 8.21 -9.02 -14.22
CA ILE A 127 8.34 -9.58 -15.58
C ILE A 127 7.38 -8.83 -16.50
N ALA A 128 7.86 -8.44 -17.67
CA ALA A 128 7.07 -7.71 -18.65
C ALA A 128 6.97 -8.47 -19.98
N PHE A 129 5.77 -8.51 -20.54
CA PHE A 129 5.54 -9.03 -21.89
C PHE A 129 5.07 -7.92 -22.83
N CYS A 130 5.89 -7.63 -23.84
CA CYS A 130 5.64 -6.57 -24.82
C CYS A 130 5.98 -7.03 -26.25
N LYS A 131 5.29 -6.45 -27.23
CA LYS A 131 5.52 -6.71 -28.67
C LYS A 131 6.44 -5.66 -29.28
N GLU A 132 6.42 -4.46 -28.73
CA GLU A 132 7.09 -3.29 -29.27
C GLU A 132 8.52 -3.23 -28.72
N HIS A 133 9.51 -3.22 -29.62
CA HIS A 133 10.93 -3.27 -29.28
C HIS A 133 11.41 -2.02 -28.52
N GLU A 134 10.86 -0.84 -28.82
CA GLU A 134 11.23 0.39 -28.12
C GLU A 134 10.85 0.36 -26.64
N ILE A 135 9.62 -0.09 -26.34
CA ILE A 135 9.16 -0.27 -24.96
C ILE A 135 9.96 -1.37 -24.27
N ALA A 136 10.32 -2.44 -25.00
CA ALA A 136 11.13 -3.52 -24.43
C ALA A 136 12.52 -3.04 -23.97
N ALA A 137 13.18 -2.17 -24.75
CA ALA A 137 14.46 -1.57 -24.37
C ALA A 137 14.32 -0.70 -23.11
N GLN A 138 13.30 0.17 -23.05
CA GLN A 138 13.05 1.00 -21.88
C GLN A 138 12.80 0.18 -20.60
N LEU A 139 12.08 -0.94 -20.71
CA LEU A 139 11.83 -1.83 -19.58
C LEU A 139 13.11 -2.55 -19.11
N GLN A 140 14.00 -2.90 -20.03
CA GLN A 140 15.31 -3.47 -19.68
C GLN A 140 16.17 -2.43 -18.94
N ASP A 141 16.16 -1.18 -19.40
CA ASP A 141 16.88 -0.06 -18.75
C ASP A 141 16.35 0.22 -17.33
N MET A 142 15.06 -0.01 -17.07
CA MET A 142 14.43 0.12 -15.74
C MET A 142 14.72 -1.07 -14.80
N GLY A 143 15.52 -2.06 -15.23
CA GLY A 143 15.90 -3.20 -14.40
C GLY A 143 14.81 -4.26 -14.24
N VAL A 144 13.90 -4.40 -15.21
CA VAL A 144 12.90 -5.49 -15.24
C VAL A 144 13.62 -6.83 -15.39
N ALA A 145 13.25 -7.83 -14.58
CA ALA A 145 13.96 -9.10 -14.48
C ALA A 145 13.92 -9.93 -15.78
N LEU A 146 12.79 -9.87 -16.49
CA LEU A 146 12.62 -10.50 -17.79
C LEU A 146 11.68 -9.67 -18.64
N VAL A 147 12.13 -9.32 -19.85
CA VAL A 147 11.29 -8.70 -20.88
C VAL A 147 11.13 -9.71 -22.01
N GLY A 148 9.90 -10.15 -22.22
CA GLY A 148 9.56 -11.20 -23.18
C GLY A 148 8.64 -10.72 -24.28
N ASP A 149 8.75 -11.37 -25.43
CA ASP A 149 7.86 -11.28 -26.57
C ASP A 149 7.06 -12.59 -26.75
N VAL A 150 6.33 -12.72 -27.86
CA VAL A 150 5.58 -13.95 -28.18
C VAL A 150 6.51 -15.15 -28.34
N SER A 151 7.74 -14.96 -28.84
CA SER A 151 8.70 -16.06 -28.98
C SER A 151 9.19 -16.57 -27.62
N THR A 152 9.41 -15.66 -26.67
CA THR A 152 9.78 -15.96 -25.29
C THR A 152 8.68 -16.75 -24.58
N ILE A 153 7.41 -16.38 -24.78
CA ILE A 153 6.25 -17.12 -24.21
C ILE A 153 6.23 -18.57 -24.70
N LYS A 154 6.44 -18.80 -26.01
CA LYS A 154 6.53 -20.15 -26.58
C LYS A 154 7.76 -20.91 -26.08
N GLY A 155 8.86 -20.22 -25.84
CA GLY A 155 10.07 -20.80 -25.21
C GLY A 155 9.80 -21.26 -23.78
N ILE A 156 9.05 -20.48 -22.99
CA ILE A 156 8.62 -20.83 -21.63
C ILE A 156 7.67 -22.03 -21.65
N GLU A 157 6.70 -22.05 -22.57
CA GLU A 157 5.77 -23.17 -22.74
C GLU A 157 6.49 -24.49 -23.04
N ARG A 158 7.54 -24.44 -23.86
CA ARG A 158 8.40 -25.59 -24.19
C ARG A 158 9.45 -25.93 -23.12
N GLY A 159 9.59 -25.12 -22.08
CA GLY A 159 10.57 -25.30 -21.02
C GLY A 159 12.01 -24.92 -21.39
N LEU A 160 12.22 -24.18 -22.49
CA LEU A 160 13.54 -23.69 -22.91
C LEU A 160 14.01 -22.48 -22.12
N VAL A 161 13.07 -21.67 -21.62
CA VAL A 161 13.33 -20.46 -20.85
C VAL A 161 12.77 -20.64 -19.44
N THR A 162 13.64 -20.53 -18.44
CA THR A 162 13.23 -20.59 -17.02
C THR A 162 12.76 -19.21 -16.56
N LEU A 163 11.61 -19.18 -15.88
CA LEU A 163 11.10 -17.95 -15.26
C LEU A 163 11.91 -17.61 -14.00
N PRO A 164 12.41 -16.37 -13.84
CA PRO A 164 13.05 -15.94 -12.60
C PRO A 164 12.04 -15.89 -11.46
N THR A 165 12.48 -15.63 -10.22
CA THR A 165 11.53 -15.34 -9.13
C THR A 165 10.91 -13.97 -9.39
N PHE A 166 9.57 -13.89 -9.47
CA PHE A 166 8.85 -12.65 -9.77
C PHE A 166 7.70 -12.39 -8.79
N GLU A 167 7.46 -11.13 -8.44
CA GLU A 167 6.27 -10.70 -7.70
C GLU A 167 5.14 -10.27 -8.65
N TYR A 168 5.45 -9.49 -9.68
CA TYR A 168 4.47 -8.91 -10.59
C TYR A 168 4.72 -9.32 -12.04
N VAL A 169 3.63 -9.50 -12.79
CA VAL A 169 3.66 -9.74 -14.23
C VAL A 169 2.87 -8.62 -14.89
N ILE A 170 3.48 -7.91 -15.83
CA ILE A 170 2.84 -6.87 -16.63
C ILE A 170 2.77 -7.28 -18.09
N CYS A 171 1.70 -6.89 -18.77
CA CYS A 171 1.48 -7.30 -20.15
C CYS A 171 0.73 -6.22 -20.93
N ASN A 172 1.07 -6.09 -22.22
CA ASN A 172 0.28 -5.32 -23.16
C ASN A 172 -0.97 -6.13 -23.58
N PRO A 173 -2.19 -5.54 -23.63
CA PRO A 173 -3.42 -6.21 -24.07
C PRO A 173 -3.28 -7.05 -25.36
N LYS A 174 -2.40 -6.65 -26.29
CA LYS A 174 -2.17 -7.36 -27.56
C LYS A 174 -1.58 -8.77 -27.39
N ILE A 175 -0.78 -9.02 -26.34
CA ILE A 175 -0.10 -10.31 -26.07
C ILE A 175 -0.84 -11.15 -25.02
N LEU A 176 -1.89 -10.61 -24.42
CA LEU A 176 -2.62 -11.28 -23.34
C LEU A 176 -3.14 -12.67 -23.75
N ALA A 177 -3.58 -12.84 -25.01
CA ALA A 177 -4.04 -14.13 -25.52
C ALA A 177 -2.94 -15.19 -25.52
N ASP A 178 -1.72 -14.84 -25.94
CA ASP A 178 -0.58 -15.76 -25.94
C ASP A 178 -0.15 -16.11 -24.52
N LEU A 179 -0.24 -15.15 -23.59
CA LEU A 179 0.10 -15.35 -22.18
C LEU A 179 -0.81 -16.37 -21.48
N MET A 180 -2.04 -16.56 -21.98
CA MET A 180 -2.98 -17.53 -21.41
C MET A 180 -2.50 -18.97 -21.55
N HIS A 181 -1.63 -19.29 -22.52
CA HIS A 181 -1.04 -20.62 -22.69
C HIS A 181 -0.13 -21.00 -21.51
N ILE A 182 0.59 -20.02 -20.94
CA ILE A 182 1.49 -20.23 -19.80
C ILE A 182 0.84 -19.91 -18.44
N ARG A 183 -0.49 -19.76 -18.40
CA ARG A 183 -1.25 -19.44 -17.17
C ARG A 183 -0.89 -20.35 -16.00
N GLY A 184 -0.69 -21.64 -16.24
CA GLY A 184 -0.34 -22.61 -15.20
C GLY A 184 0.97 -22.27 -14.49
N LEU A 185 1.95 -21.72 -15.22
CA LEU A 185 3.26 -21.34 -14.70
C LEU A 185 3.21 -20.02 -13.92
N LEU A 186 2.34 -19.08 -14.34
CA LEU A 186 2.14 -17.79 -13.68
C LEU A 186 1.28 -17.88 -12.40
N LYS A 187 0.73 -19.06 -12.08
CA LYS A 187 -0.13 -19.32 -10.92
C LYS A 187 -1.31 -18.33 -10.86
N LYS A 188 -1.38 -17.51 -9.80
CA LYS A 188 -2.43 -16.50 -9.57
C LYS A 188 -2.03 -15.09 -10.05
N LYS A 189 -0.82 -14.89 -10.57
CA LYS A 189 -0.25 -13.57 -10.95
C LYS A 189 -0.51 -13.25 -12.42
N ILE A 190 -1.75 -13.41 -12.85
CA ILE A 190 -2.13 -13.14 -14.24
C ILE A 190 -2.38 -11.62 -14.39
N PRO A 191 -1.84 -10.96 -15.43
CA PRO A 191 -2.15 -9.57 -15.72
C PRO A 191 -3.65 -9.35 -15.87
N ALA A 192 -4.19 -8.39 -15.13
CA ALA A 192 -5.61 -8.07 -15.15
C ALA A 192 -5.82 -6.57 -15.04
N LEU A 193 -6.87 -6.07 -15.69
CA LEU A 193 -7.23 -4.65 -15.63
C LEU A 193 -7.53 -4.21 -14.19
N LYS A 194 -8.17 -5.08 -13.39
CA LYS A 194 -8.49 -4.82 -11.97
C LYS A 194 -7.25 -4.57 -11.10
N ASN A 195 -6.13 -5.22 -11.43
CA ASN A 195 -4.89 -5.09 -10.68
C ASN A 195 -3.96 -4.04 -11.32
N ASN A 196 -4.44 -3.35 -12.35
CA ASN A 196 -3.71 -2.37 -13.15
C ASN A 196 -2.36 -2.90 -13.70
N THR A 197 -2.22 -4.20 -13.89
CA THR A 197 -1.01 -4.84 -14.48
C THR A 197 -1.13 -5.07 -15.99
N LEU A 198 -2.29 -4.73 -16.55
CA LEU A 198 -2.59 -4.79 -17.97
C LEU A 198 -2.81 -3.37 -18.49
N GLY A 199 -2.01 -2.95 -19.48
CA GLY A 199 -2.14 -1.61 -20.06
C GLY A 199 -1.24 -1.40 -21.27
N VAL A 200 -1.46 -0.28 -21.97
CA VAL A 200 -0.64 0.11 -23.12
C VAL A 200 0.69 0.72 -22.66
N ASP A 201 0.63 1.57 -21.63
CA ASP A 201 1.81 2.18 -21.02
C ASP A 201 2.43 1.23 -19.97
N LEU A 202 3.36 0.39 -20.42
CA LEU A 202 4.08 -0.53 -19.54
C LEU A 202 5.14 0.19 -18.68
N VAL A 203 5.64 1.33 -19.13
CA VAL A 203 6.69 2.10 -18.44
C VAL A 203 6.10 2.76 -17.20
N GLY A 204 4.96 3.43 -17.34
CA GLY A 204 4.23 4.02 -16.21
C GLY A 204 3.80 2.96 -15.19
N ILE A 205 3.30 1.80 -15.67
CA ILE A 205 2.94 0.68 -14.79
C ILE A 205 4.18 0.17 -14.02
N THR A 206 5.31 -0.01 -14.69
CA THR A 206 6.56 -0.48 -14.07
C THR A 206 7.02 0.48 -12.99
N LYS A 207 7.05 1.79 -13.30
CA LYS A 207 7.40 2.83 -12.33
C LYS A 207 6.52 2.76 -11.09
N ARG A 208 5.19 2.69 -11.28
CA ARG A 208 4.24 2.59 -10.17
C ARG A 208 4.48 1.34 -9.33
N LEU A 209 4.76 0.19 -9.93
CA LEU A 209 5.00 -1.06 -9.20
C LEU A 209 6.30 -1.01 -8.40
N GLN A 210 7.35 -0.41 -8.95
CA GLN A 210 8.65 -0.25 -8.27
C GLN A 210 8.56 0.74 -7.11
N SER A 211 8.03 1.95 -7.34
CA SER A 211 8.11 3.04 -6.35
C SER A 211 6.85 3.24 -5.52
N GLY A 212 5.72 2.67 -5.93
CA GLY A 212 4.42 2.93 -5.29
C GLY A 212 4.29 2.34 -3.89
N ILE A 213 3.34 2.87 -3.12
CA ILE A 213 3.00 2.33 -1.81
C ILE A 213 1.98 1.20 -1.99
N LYS A 214 2.34 0.02 -1.48
CA LYS A 214 1.46 -1.14 -1.42
C LYS A 214 0.61 -1.06 -0.14
N TYR A 215 -0.70 -1.13 -0.31
CA TYR A 215 -1.65 -1.14 0.80
C TYR A 215 -2.62 -2.28 0.58
N SER A 216 -2.89 -3.03 1.66
CA SER A 216 -3.78 -4.18 1.63
C SER A 216 -4.81 -4.08 2.73
N MET A 217 -6.08 -4.13 2.33
CA MET A 217 -7.18 -4.19 3.28
C MET A 217 -7.23 -5.62 3.83
N LYS A 218 -7.12 -5.74 5.14
CA LYS A 218 -7.32 -6.98 5.88
C LYS A 218 -8.66 -6.88 6.59
N LYS A 219 -9.47 -7.95 6.53
CA LYS A 219 -10.66 -8.07 7.37
C LYS A 219 -10.26 -8.53 8.75
N ASP A 220 -10.96 -8.07 9.77
CA ASP A 220 -10.91 -8.77 11.05
C ASP A 220 -11.62 -10.13 10.93
N THR A 221 -11.15 -11.09 11.72
CA THR A 221 -11.70 -12.45 11.74
C THR A 221 -13.06 -12.49 12.44
N LYS A 222 -13.31 -11.57 13.38
CA LYS A 222 -14.52 -11.56 14.20
C LYS A 222 -15.50 -10.45 13.79
N ASP A 223 -14.98 -9.25 13.48
CA ASP A 223 -15.79 -8.11 13.04
C ASP A 223 -15.74 -8.01 11.51
N GLN A 224 -16.77 -8.55 10.84
CA GLN A 224 -16.83 -8.58 9.37
C GLN A 224 -17.02 -7.19 8.75
N ASP A 225 -17.59 -6.26 9.50
CA ASP A 225 -17.83 -4.85 9.17
C ASP A 225 -16.58 -3.97 9.32
N PHE A 226 -15.52 -4.51 9.93
CA PHE A 226 -14.26 -3.82 10.19
C PHE A 226 -13.12 -4.35 9.31
N GLY A 227 -12.48 -3.42 8.61
CA GLY A 227 -11.25 -3.65 7.88
C GLY A 227 -10.18 -2.69 8.36
N TYR A 228 -8.92 -3.08 8.23
CA TYR A 228 -7.80 -2.18 8.47
C TYR A 228 -6.72 -2.40 7.42
N SER A 229 -5.92 -1.37 7.18
CA SER A 229 -4.78 -1.43 6.30
C SER A 229 -3.60 -0.75 6.97
N ASP A 230 -2.52 -1.52 7.14
CA ASP A 230 -1.24 -1.02 7.63
C ASP A 230 -0.29 -0.88 6.44
N PHE A 231 0.27 0.31 6.25
CA PHE A 231 1.24 0.56 5.19
C PHE A 231 2.26 1.62 5.62
N ILE A 232 3.42 1.59 4.96
CA ILE A 232 4.49 2.55 5.20
C ILE A 232 4.28 3.72 4.25
N ILE A 233 4.36 4.94 4.77
CA ILE A 233 4.20 6.18 3.99
C ILE A 233 5.52 6.88 3.69
N GLY A 234 6.59 6.56 4.42
CA GLY A 234 7.91 7.13 4.19
C GLY A 234 8.90 6.83 5.30
N ARG A 235 9.97 7.62 5.34
CA ARG A 235 10.95 7.63 6.44
C ARG A 235 10.84 8.93 7.23
N VAL A 236 11.27 8.93 8.49
CA VAL A 236 11.23 10.13 9.35
C VAL A 236 12.06 11.27 8.76
N MET A 237 13.26 10.96 8.26
CA MET A 237 14.14 11.86 7.51
C MET A 237 13.77 11.92 6.01
N LEU A 238 12.49 11.88 5.66
CA LEU A 238 12.10 12.23 4.30
C LEU A 238 12.23 13.76 4.19
N VAL A 239 13.29 14.20 3.52
CA VAL A 239 13.50 15.59 3.14
C VAL A 239 12.37 15.93 2.16
N ILE A 240 11.35 16.63 2.65
CA ILE A 240 10.33 17.20 1.79
C ILE A 240 11.06 18.26 0.96
N GLY A 241 11.37 17.93 -0.29
CA GLY A 241 11.97 18.87 -1.24
C GLY A 241 11.15 20.15 -1.26
N ASN A 242 11.77 21.24 -0.83
CA ASN A 242 11.39 22.65 -1.01
C ASN A 242 9.90 22.92 -1.22
N SER A 243 9.12 22.83 -0.15
CA SER A 243 7.92 23.64 0.04
C SER A 243 7.65 23.76 1.53
N ILE A 244 8.44 24.63 2.17
CA ILE A 244 7.98 25.36 3.35
C ILE A 244 6.79 26.20 2.85
N LEU A 245 5.59 25.63 2.88
CA LEU A 245 4.38 26.43 2.84
C LEU A 245 4.11 26.88 4.27
N ILE A 246 4.77 27.98 4.63
CA ILE A 246 4.24 28.91 5.63
C ILE A 246 2.90 29.36 5.07
N TYR A 247 1.81 28.77 5.55
CA TYR A 247 0.51 29.43 5.48
C TYR A 247 0.35 30.23 6.77
N LYS A 248 0.40 31.56 6.60
CA LYS A 248 -0.25 32.51 7.50
C LYS A 248 -1.75 32.24 7.54
#